data_AF-A0A0W8C3V8-F1
#
_entry.id   AF-A0A0W8C3V8-F1
#
_cell.length_a   1.000
_cell.length_b   1.000
_cell.length_c   1.000
_cell.angle_alpha   90.00
_cell.angle_beta   90.00
_cell.angle_gamma   90.00
#
_symmetry.space_group_name_H-M   'P 1'
#
loop_
_entity.id
_entity.type
_entity.pdbx_description
1 polymer ?
#
loop_
_entity_poly.entity_id
_entity_poly.type
_entity_poly.pdbx_seq_one_letter_code
_entity_poly.pdbx_strand_id
1 'polypeptide(L)'
;MDVERLKSVYETLQGLDESSPVTHLQTVEKLSVKRDGRLVVELSPIGYLRLPTIDELSEWLRHMLTALKYWHGCGYCHGDIRWRNIVLVPTSGFSYWVLIDMDESRQPNTTTIRWNHRYHGHKLRFQHDMYQLGQLMGELPFELSDDLKTMQAMLLSAVDTPQLTAEIALAALEEHQ
;
A
#
# COMPACT_ATOMS: atom_id res chain seq x y z
N MET A 1 20.18 6.16 8.66
CA MET A 1 18.78 5.82 9.00
C MET A 1 18.23 6.98 9.81
N ASP A 2 17.11 7.55 9.40
CA ASP A 2 16.52 8.76 9.98
C ASP A 2 15.53 8.38 11.09
N VAL A 3 16.02 8.37 12.33
CA VAL A 3 15.32 7.82 13.51
C VAL A 3 14.08 8.64 13.86
N GLU A 4 14.15 9.96 13.75
CA GLU A 4 13.02 10.87 14.06
C GLU A 4 11.85 10.67 13.11
N ARG A 5 12.14 10.48 11.81
CA ARG A 5 11.10 10.13 10.85
C ARG A 5 10.44 8.79 11.18
N LEU A 6 11.23 7.74 11.44
CA LEU A 6 10.68 6.43 11.76
C LEU A 6 9.80 6.53 13.01
N LYS A 7 10.27 7.22 14.05
CA LYS A 7 9.47 7.49 15.26
C LYS A 7 8.14 8.17 14.93
N SER A 8 8.14 9.21 14.09
CA SER A 8 6.91 9.91 13.69
C SER A 8 5.94 9.03 12.88
N VAL A 9 6.45 8.13 12.02
CA VAL A 9 5.63 7.14 11.32
C VAL A 9 4.97 6.20 12.32
N TYR A 10 5.73 5.64 13.26
CA TYR A 10 5.20 4.73 14.28
C TYR A 10 4.23 5.42 15.26
N GLU A 11 4.47 6.68 15.64
CA GLU A 11 3.54 7.49 16.44
C GLU A 11 2.23 7.75 15.67
N THR A 12 2.33 8.03 14.37
CA THR A 12 1.14 8.19 13.50
C THR A 12 0.35 6.89 13.49
N LEU A 13 1.01 5.75 13.21
CA LEU A 13 0.38 4.42 13.20
C LEU A 13 -0.28 4.07 14.54
N GLN A 14 0.37 4.39 15.67
CA GLN A 14 -0.19 4.17 17.00
C GLN A 14 -1.46 4.98 17.25
N GLY A 15 -1.52 6.22 16.74
CA GLY A 15 -2.71 7.07 16.83
C GLY A 15 -3.90 6.60 16.00
N LEU A 16 -3.72 5.64 15.08
CA LEU A 16 -4.80 5.07 14.27
C LEU A 16 -5.52 3.90 14.96
N ASP A 17 -4.93 3.37 16.04
CA ASP A 17 -5.35 2.12 16.67
C ASP A 17 -6.22 2.37 17.93
N GLU A 18 -7.48 2.78 17.74
CA GLU A 18 -8.49 2.74 18.82
C GLU A 18 -9.15 1.35 18.94
N SER A 19 -8.90 0.42 18.01
CA SER A 19 -9.39 -0.95 18.08
C SER A 19 -8.53 -1.94 17.28
N SER A 20 -7.56 -2.53 17.99
CA SER A 20 -6.79 -3.74 17.67
C SER A 20 -5.45 -3.57 16.90
N PRO A 21 -4.33 -4.02 17.50
CA PRO A 21 -2.97 -3.81 16.98
C PRO A 21 -2.63 -4.81 15.88
N VAL A 22 -3.09 -4.56 14.65
CA VAL A 22 -2.81 -5.45 13.52
C VAL A 22 -2.00 -4.74 12.45
N THR A 23 -0.76 -4.42 12.77
CA THR A 23 0.30 -4.15 11.78
C THR A 23 1.42 -5.19 11.80
N HIS A 24 1.30 -6.25 12.60
CA HIS A 24 2.26 -7.33 12.64
C HIS A 24 1.88 -8.35 11.56
N LEU A 25 2.65 -8.48 10.49
CA LEU A 25 2.42 -9.42 9.36
C LEU A 25 2.27 -10.90 9.77
N GLN A 26 2.27 -11.20 11.06
CA GLN A 26 2.21 -12.50 11.66
C GLN A 26 1.28 -12.48 12.88
N THR A 27 0.37 -13.46 12.96
CA THR A 27 -0.46 -13.73 14.14
C THR A 27 0.21 -14.79 15.00
N VAL A 28 0.18 -14.63 16.33
CA VAL A 28 0.62 -15.68 17.26
C VAL A 28 -0.49 -16.70 17.43
N GLU A 29 -0.35 -17.87 16.81
CA GLU A 29 -1.28 -19.00 16.97
C GLU A 29 -1.12 -19.67 18.34
N LYS A 30 0.14 -19.73 18.81
CA LYS A 30 0.47 -20.43 20.04
C LYS A 30 1.68 -19.82 20.72
N LEU A 31 1.58 -19.68 22.04
CA LEU A 31 2.67 -19.28 22.91
C LEU A 31 2.84 -20.35 23.99
N SER A 32 4.04 -20.90 24.14
CA SER A 32 4.34 -21.83 25.23
C SER A 32 5.73 -21.62 25.82
N VAL A 33 5.80 -21.59 27.15
CA VAL A 33 7.06 -21.56 27.89
C VAL A 33 7.41 -22.99 28.28
N LYS A 34 8.57 -23.47 27.82
CA LYS A 34 9.10 -24.79 28.17
C LYS A 34 9.68 -24.74 29.59
N ARG A 35 9.72 -25.90 30.26
CA ARG A 35 10.24 -26.03 31.64
C ARG A 35 11.73 -25.65 31.79
N ASP A 36 12.48 -25.64 30.69
CA ASP A 36 13.87 -25.20 30.62
C ASP A 36 14.03 -23.69 30.34
N GLY A 37 12.92 -22.94 30.36
CA GLY A 37 12.91 -21.50 30.13
C GLY A 37 12.80 -21.07 28.67
N ARG A 38 12.77 -22.00 27.70
CA ARG A 38 12.62 -21.63 26.28
C ARG A 38 11.20 -21.18 25.95
N LEU A 39 11.07 -20.08 25.21
CA LEU A 39 9.81 -19.62 24.62
C LEU A 39 9.64 -20.24 23.23
N VAL A 40 8.49 -20.86 22.98
CA VAL A 40 8.08 -21.34 21.65
C VAL A 40 6.86 -20.56 21.21
N VAL A 41 6.99 -19.89 20.06
CA VAL A 41 5.95 -19.11 19.41
C VAL A 41 5.63 -19.77 18.08
N GLU A 42 4.34 -19.98 17.80
CA GLU A 42 3.83 -20.39 16.50
C GLU A 42 3.24 -19.17 15.82
N LEU A 43 3.70 -18.86 14.62
CA LEU A 43 3.34 -17.66 13.88
C LEU A 43 2.67 -18.07 12.56
N SER A 44 1.49 -17.50 12.29
CA SER A 44 0.82 -17.59 10.98
C SER A 44 0.99 -16.27 10.23
N PRO A 45 1.36 -16.28 8.94
CA PRO A 45 1.34 -15.05 8.15
C PRO A 45 -0.10 -14.50 8.05
N ILE A 46 -0.28 -13.19 8.22
CA ILE A 46 -1.60 -12.55 8.05
C ILE A 46 -1.99 -12.49 6.58
N GLY A 47 -1.03 -12.45 5.67
CA GLY A 47 -1.28 -12.45 4.23
C GLY A 47 -0.10 -13.00 3.46
N TYR A 48 -0.29 -13.12 2.14
CA TYR A 48 0.73 -13.62 1.24
C TYR A 48 0.87 -12.75 -0.01
N LEU A 49 2.10 -12.71 -0.53
CA LEU A 49 2.41 -12.03 -1.78
C LEU A 49 1.80 -12.80 -2.95
N ARG A 50 0.95 -12.13 -3.72
CA ARG A 50 0.35 -12.67 -4.95
C ARG A 50 -0.04 -11.52 -5.88
N LEU A 51 -0.07 -11.76 -7.18
CA LEU A 51 -0.71 -10.85 -8.14
C LEU A 51 -2.22 -11.06 -8.15
N PRO A 52 -3.05 -10.01 -8.32
CA PRO A 52 -4.48 -10.19 -8.53
C PRO A 52 -4.75 -10.96 -9.82
N THR A 53 -5.82 -11.77 -9.84
CA THR A 53 -6.38 -12.28 -11.09
C THR A 53 -7.13 -11.17 -11.83
N ILE A 54 -7.60 -11.46 -13.05
CA ILE A 54 -8.42 -10.52 -13.83
C ILE A 54 -9.69 -10.11 -13.07
N ASP A 55 -10.35 -11.05 -12.40
CA ASP A 55 -11.59 -10.83 -11.65
C ASP A 55 -11.36 -10.05 -10.34
N GLU A 56 -10.16 -10.16 -9.77
CA GLU A 56 -9.78 -9.49 -8.52
C GLU A 56 -9.23 -8.09 -8.74
N LEU A 57 -8.90 -7.71 -9.98
CA LEU A 57 -8.13 -6.51 -10.25
C LEU A 57 -8.85 -5.22 -9.81
N SER A 58 -10.15 -5.13 -10.06
CA SER A 58 -10.96 -3.99 -9.61
C SER A 58 -11.00 -3.88 -8.09
N GLU A 59 -11.05 -5.02 -7.39
CA GLU A 59 -11.05 -5.07 -5.93
C GLU A 59 -9.68 -4.73 -5.34
N TRP A 60 -8.61 -5.28 -5.91
CA TRP A 60 -7.24 -4.89 -5.57
C TRP A 60 -7.04 -3.39 -5.72
N LEU A 61 -7.46 -2.82 -6.86
CA LEU A 61 -7.28 -1.40 -7.13
C LEU A 61 -8.06 -0.54 -6.13
N ARG A 62 -9.30 -0.93 -5.82
CA ARG A 62 -10.13 -0.26 -4.80
C ARG A 62 -9.46 -0.27 -3.43
N HIS A 63 -8.92 -1.40 -2.99
CA HIS A 63 -8.22 -1.51 -1.71
C HIS A 63 -6.93 -0.67 -1.68
N MET A 64 -6.14 -0.66 -2.76
CA MET A 64 -4.93 0.16 -2.84
C MET A 64 -5.24 1.66 -2.83
N LEU A 65 -6.24 2.09 -3.58
CA LEU A 65 -6.69 3.48 -3.59
C LEU A 65 -7.28 3.90 -2.24
N THR A 66 -7.97 3.01 -1.55
CA THR A 66 -8.47 3.25 -0.18
C THR A 66 -7.32 3.43 0.80
N ALA A 67 -6.31 2.55 0.75
CA ALA A 67 -5.11 2.65 1.59
C ALA A 67 -4.33 3.95 1.31
N LEU A 68 -4.13 4.31 0.04
CA LEU A 68 -3.47 5.56 -0.35
C LEU A 68 -4.28 6.80 0.05
N LYS A 69 -5.60 6.80 -0.15
CA LYS A 69 -6.48 7.89 0.30
C LYS A 69 -6.28 8.16 1.79
N TYR A 70 -6.31 7.10 2.59
CA TYR A 70 -6.11 7.21 4.02
C TYR A 70 -4.71 7.73 4.37
N TRP A 71 -3.66 7.09 3.84
CA TRP A 71 -2.27 7.44 4.16
C TRP A 71 -1.87 8.85 3.70
N HIS A 72 -2.35 9.26 2.52
CA HIS A 72 -2.19 10.63 2.02
C HIS A 72 -2.95 11.63 2.90
N GLY A 73 -4.13 11.25 3.41
CA GLY A 73 -4.89 12.02 4.39
C GLY A 73 -4.14 12.22 5.73
N CYS A 74 -3.29 11.27 6.11
CA CYS A 74 -2.35 11.42 7.24
C CYS A 74 -1.13 12.29 6.92
N GLY A 75 -1.01 12.81 5.70
CA GLY A 75 0.09 13.69 5.30
C GLY A 75 1.37 12.96 4.86
N TYR A 76 1.29 11.65 4.56
CA TYR A 76 2.44 10.84 4.16
C TYR A 76 2.27 10.26 2.76
N CYS A 77 3.35 10.31 1.97
CA CYS A 77 3.50 9.43 0.81
C CYS A 77 3.98 8.06 1.31
N HIS A 78 3.56 6.98 0.65
CA HIS A 78 4.12 5.66 0.89
C HIS A 78 5.58 5.59 0.42
N GLY A 79 5.86 6.10 -0.77
CA GLY A 79 7.22 6.22 -1.32
C GLY A 79 7.76 4.94 -1.97
N ASP A 80 7.31 3.75 -1.58
CA ASP A 80 7.77 2.49 -2.17
C ASP A 80 6.61 1.60 -2.64
N ILE A 81 5.74 2.12 -3.52
CA ILE A 81 4.64 1.32 -4.08
C ILE A 81 5.20 0.30 -5.07
N ARG A 82 5.10 -0.98 -4.71
CA ARG A 82 5.54 -2.13 -5.51
C ARG A 82 4.87 -3.41 -5.03
N TRP A 83 4.84 -4.43 -5.89
CA TRP A 83 4.21 -5.73 -5.58
C TRP A 83 4.64 -6.33 -4.24
N ARG A 84 5.95 -6.29 -3.91
CA ARG A 84 6.47 -6.84 -2.64
C ARG A 84 5.85 -6.21 -1.38
N ASN A 85 5.33 -5.00 -1.49
CA ASN A 85 4.75 -4.24 -0.38
C ASN A 85 3.21 -4.31 -0.40
N ILE A 86 2.63 -5.23 -1.17
CA ILE A 86 1.18 -5.46 -1.24
C ILE A 86 0.91 -6.94 -0.96
N VAL A 87 0.04 -7.23 0.00
CA VAL A 87 -0.27 -8.60 0.42
C VAL A 87 -1.78 -8.86 0.37
N LEU A 88 -2.15 -10.09 0.00
CA LEU A 88 -3.53 -10.56 0.13
C LEU A 88 -3.73 -11.19 1.49
N VAL A 89 -4.71 -10.71 2.24
CA VAL A 89 -5.11 -11.24 3.54
C VAL A 89 -6.36 -12.09 3.36
N PRO A 90 -6.26 -13.43 3.50
CA PRO A 90 -7.43 -14.30 3.49
C PRO A 90 -8.19 -14.18 4.83
N THR A 91 -9.50 -14.00 4.78
CA THR A 91 -10.39 -14.10 5.94
C THR A 91 -11.43 -15.19 5.72
N SER A 92 -12.17 -15.56 6.77
CA SER A 92 -13.25 -16.54 6.64
C SER A 92 -14.38 -15.98 5.77
N GLY A 93 -14.39 -16.33 4.49
CA GLY A 93 -15.45 -16.01 3.53
C GLY A 93 -15.17 -14.83 2.61
N PHE A 94 -14.05 -14.12 2.76
CA PHE A 94 -13.61 -13.05 1.85
C PHE A 94 -12.08 -12.87 1.90
N SER A 95 -11.54 -11.94 1.12
CA SER A 95 -10.14 -11.56 1.19
C SER A 95 -9.99 -10.08 0.89
N TYR A 96 -8.96 -9.43 1.43
CA TYR A 96 -8.67 -8.02 1.14
C TYR A 96 -7.17 -7.79 0.94
N TRP A 97 -6.85 -6.75 0.19
CA TRP A 97 -5.47 -6.40 -0.13
C TRP A 97 -4.97 -5.32 0.82
N VAL A 98 -3.75 -5.48 1.34
CA VAL A 98 -3.15 -4.56 2.30
C VAL A 98 -1.85 -4.01 1.73
N LEU A 99 -1.69 -2.69 1.82
CA LEU A 99 -0.43 -2.00 1.58
C LEU A 99 0.39 -1.99 2.87
N ILE A 100 1.62 -2.49 2.80
CA ILE A 100 2.51 -2.70 3.95
C ILE A 100 3.84 -1.96 3.74
N ASP A 101 4.74 -2.02 4.72
CA ASP A 101 6.10 -1.47 4.62
C ASP A 101 6.12 0.08 4.57
N MET A 102 5.54 0.71 5.61
CA MET A 102 5.52 2.16 5.77
C MET A 102 6.90 2.75 6.12
N ASP A 103 7.95 1.93 6.25
CA ASP A 103 9.30 2.37 6.64
C ASP A 103 9.96 3.27 5.60
N GLU A 104 9.48 3.29 4.36
CA GLU A 104 9.93 4.24 3.32
C GLU A 104 9.06 5.51 3.24
N SER A 105 8.03 5.61 4.07
CA SER A 105 7.09 6.74 4.05
C SER A 105 7.75 8.06 4.40
N ARG A 106 7.36 9.11 3.67
CA ARG A 106 7.90 10.47 3.83
C ARG A 106 6.76 11.47 3.64
N GLN A 107 6.81 12.56 4.40
CA GLN A 107 5.96 13.71 4.11
C GLN A 107 6.27 14.23 2.69
N PRO A 108 5.26 14.71 1.95
CA PRO A 108 5.46 15.22 0.61
C PRO A 108 6.47 16.38 0.61
N ASN A 109 7.24 16.49 -0.46
CA ASN A 109 8.26 17.51 -0.71
C ASN A 109 9.47 17.52 0.25
N THR A 110 9.54 16.61 1.23
CA THR A 110 10.65 16.55 2.19
C THR A 110 11.86 15.76 1.69
N THR A 111 11.67 14.83 0.76
CA THR A 111 12.74 14.01 0.19
C THR A 111 12.82 14.15 -1.32
N THR A 112 14.01 13.86 -1.86
CA THR A 112 14.25 13.74 -3.29
C THR A 112 14.29 12.26 -3.66
N ILE A 113 13.61 11.89 -4.74
CA ILE A 113 13.60 10.53 -5.27
C ILE A 113 15.01 10.18 -5.76
N ARG A 114 15.60 9.14 -5.17
CA ARG A 114 16.97 8.68 -5.49
C ARG A 114 17.02 7.31 -6.17
N TRP A 115 15.95 6.53 -6.15
CA TRP A 115 15.90 5.24 -6.84
C TRP A 115 15.90 5.42 -8.37
N ASN A 116 16.33 4.38 -9.09
CA ASN A 116 16.47 4.39 -10.54
C ASN A 116 15.08 4.36 -11.20
N HIS A 117 14.52 5.54 -11.45
CA HIS A 117 13.18 5.74 -11.98
C HIS A 117 13.11 7.03 -12.81
N ARG A 118 12.10 7.16 -13.68
CA ARG A 118 11.94 8.34 -14.57
C ARG A 118 11.81 9.68 -13.84
N TYR A 119 11.51 9.65 -12.54
CA TYR A 119 11.40 10.84 -11.67
C TYR A 119 12.57 10.98 -10.70
N HIS A 120 13.70 10.35 -11.00
CA HIS A 120 14.94 10.59 -10.27
C HIS A 120 15.22 12.10 -10.19
N GLY A 121 15.53 12.60 -9.00
CA GLY A 121 15.77 14.02 -8.75
C GLY A 121 14.51 14.84 -8.45
N HIS A 122 13.30 14.31 -8.68
CA HIS A 122 12.07 14.99 -8.27
C HIS A 122 11.89 14.97 -6.75
N LYS A 123 11.14 15.94 -6.23
CA LYS A 123 10.60 15.89 -4.87
C LYS A 123 9.46 14.87 -4.81
N LEU A 124 9.51 13.97 -3.83
CA LEU A 124 8.43 12.99 -3.63
C LEU A 124 7.11 13.71 -3.31
N ARG A 125 6.02 13.25 -3.89
CA ARG A 125 4.65 13.79 -3.76
C ARG A 125 3.67 12.63 -3.81
N PHE A 126 2.46 12.81 -3.32
CA PHE A 126 1.37 11.82 -3.37
C PHE A 126 1.14 11.27 -4.77
N GLN A 127 1.25 12.11 -5.80
CA GLN A 127 1.09 11.72 -7.20
C GLN A 127 2.09 10.65 -7.67
N HIS A 128 3.25 10.54 -7.02
CA HIS A 128 4.22 9.50 -7.36
C HIS A 128 3.76 8.11 -6.90
N ASP A 129 3.09 8.01 -5.74
CA ASP A 129 2.48 6.74 -5.29
C ASP A 129 1.39 6.29 -6.29
N MET A 130 0.55 7.25 -6.73
CA MET A 130 -0.50 6.99 -7.74
C MET A 130 0.09 6.53 -9.07
N TYR A 131 1.17 7.17 -9.52
CA TYR A 131 1.88 6.79 -10.74
C TYR A 131 2.43 5.37 -10.65
N GLN A 132 3.11 5.04 -9.54
CA GLN A 132 3.64 3.71 -9.31
C GLN A 132 2.53 2.66 -9.29
N LEU A 133 1.38 2.95 -8.69
CA LEU A 133 0.22 2.05 -8.73
C LEU A 133 -0.25 1.77 -10.17
N GLY A 134 -0.30 2.80 -11.03
CA GLY A 134 -0.60 2.65 -12.46
C GLY A 134 0.45 1.83 -13.23
N GLN A 135 1.73 1.91 -12.83
CA GLN A 135 2.78 1.06 -13.40
C GLN A 135 2.55 -0.41 -13.06
N LEU A 136 2.19 -0.73 -11.81
CA LEU A 136 1.89 -2.11 -11.39
C LEU A 136 0.78 -2.73 -12.24
N MET A 137 -0.26 -1.97 -12.58
CA MET A 137 -1.32 -2.45 -13.50
C MET A 137 -0.76 -2.87 -14.87
N GLY A 138 0.29 -2.21 -15.36
CA GLY A 138 0.92 -2.51 -16.65
C GLY A 138 1.88 -3.69 -16.63
N GLU A 139 2.22 -4.19 -15.44
CA GLU A 139 3.06 -5.38 -15.25
C GLU A 139 2.25 -6.68 -15.19
N LEU A 140 0.92 -6.57 -15.14
CA LEU A 140 0.03 -7.73 -15.03
C LEU A 140 0.09 -8.59 -16.30
N PRO A 141 0.04 -9.93 -16.17
CA PRO A 141 0.22 -10.85 -17.31
C PRO A 141 -1.05 -11.04 -18.15
N PHE A 142 -1.96 -10.08 -18.15
CA PHE A 142 -3.25 -10.13 -18.86
C PHE A 142 -3.66 -8.75 -19.36
N GLU A 143 -4.54 -8.71 -20.36
CA GLU A 143 -5.07 -7.44 -20.87
C GLU A 143 -6.10 -6.84 -19.92
N LEU A 144 -5.99 -5.53 -19.71
CA LEU A 144 -6.95 -4.77 -18.92
C LEU A 144 -8.24 -4.53 -19.71
N SER A 145 -9.39 -4.51 -19.02
CA SER A 145 -10.64 -3.99 -19.59
C SER A 145 -10.50 -2.51 -19.92
N ASP A 146 -11.37 -1.98 -20.79
CA ASP A 146 -11.27 -0.57 -21.22
C ASP A 146 -11.45 0.43 -20.07
N ASP A 147 -12.31 0.12 -19.09
CA ASP A 147 -12.45 0.91 -17.87
C ASP A 147 -11.16 0.88 -17.04
N LEU A 148 -10.53 -0.28 -16.90
CA LEU A 148 -9.27 -0.41 -16.16
C LEU A 148 -8.08 0.20 -16.91
N LYS A 149 -8.09 0.23 -18.24
CA LYS A 149 -7.13 1.01 -19.05
C LYS A 149 -7.30 2.51 -18.81
N THR A 150 -8.54 2.97 -18.70
CA THR A 150 -8.85 4.37 -18.39
C THR A 150 -8.34 4.73 -17.00
N MET A 151 -8.59 3.88 -16.02
CA MET A 151 -8.03 4.04 -14.67
C MET A 151 -6.50 4.03 -14.67
N GLN A 152 -5.88 3.09 -15.39
CA GLN A 152 -4.42 3.04 -15.52
C GLN A 152 -3.86 4.34 -16.13
N ALA A 153 -4.46 4.83 -17.21
CA ALA A 153 -4.03 6.07 -17.87
C ALA A 153 -4.15 7.28 -16.93
N MET A 154 -5.25 7.36 -16.17
CA MET A 154 -5.45 8.38 -15.14
C MET A 154 -4.31 8.34 -14.11
N LEU A 155 -4.00 7.16 -13.55
CA LEU A 155 -2.91 6.98 -12.58
C LEU A 155 -1.53 7.33 -13.16
N LEU A 156 -1.24 6.90 -14.39
CA LEU A 156 0.03 7.19 -15.06
C LEU A 156 0.20 8.69 -15.40
N SER A 157 -0.89 9.46 -15.45
CA SER A 157 -0.86 10.91 -15.65
C SER A 157 -0.75 11.71 -14.34
N ALA A 158 -0.78 11.04 -13.18
CA ALA A 158 -0.92 11.70 -11.88
C ALA A 158 0.17 12.73 -11.60
N VAL A 159 1.43 12.46 -11.97
CA VAL A 159 2.55 13.38 -11.71
C VAL A 159 2.38 14.73 -12.42
N ASP A 160 1.69 14.73 -13.56
CA ASP A 160 1.41 15.93 -14.35
C ASP A 160 0.06 16.59 -13.98
N THR A 161 -0.73 15.92 -13.12
CA THR A 161 -2.06 16.36 -12.68
C THR A 161 -2.11 16.51 -11.16
N PRO A 162 -1.62 17.62 -10.57
CA PRO A 162 -1.52 17.79 -9.12
C PRO A 162 -2.86 17.69 -8.37
N GLN A 163 -3.97 17.96 -9.06
CA GLN A 163 -5.32 17.87 -8.51
C GLN A 163 -5.79 16.42 -8.37
N LEU A 164 -5.17 15.47 -9.08
CA LEU A 164 -5.53 14.05 -8.96
C LEU A 164 -5.03 13.52 -7.62
N THR A 165 -5.98 13.16 -6.76
CA THR A 165 -5.74 12.51 -5.45
C THR A 165 -6.20 11.06 -5.49
N ALA A 166 -5.77 10.27 -4.49
CA ALA A 166 -6.27 8.92 -4.31
C ALA A 166 -7.79 8.87 -4.10
N GLU A 167 -8.37 9.90 -3.47
CA GLU A 167 -9.81 10.04 -3.30
C GLU A 167 -10.54 10.24 -4.63
N ILE A 168 -10.04 11.11 -5.51
CA ILE A 168 -10.64 11.33 -6.83
C ILE A 168 -10.53 10.07 -7.69
N ALA A 169 -9.38 9.40 -7.66
CA ALA A 169 -9.19 8.15 -8.40
C ALA A 169 -10.10 7.03 -7.86
N LEU A 170 -10.31 6.96 -6.54
CA LEU A 170 -11.22 5.99 -5.93
C LEU A 170 -12.68 6.25 -6.36
N ALA A 171 -13.13 7.50 -6.31
CA ALA A 171 -14.47 7.88 -6.76
C ALA A 171 -14.69 7.53 -8.24
N ALA A 172 -13.71 7.80 -9.11
CA ALA A 172 -13.78 7.43 -10.52
C ALA A 172 -13.91 5.91 -10.71
N LEU A 173 -13.18 5.10 -9.93
CA LEU A 173 -13.28 3.64 -10.01
C LEU A 173 -14.68 3.13 -9.62
N GLU A 174 -15.34 3.78 -8.66
CA GLU A 174 -16.67 3.40 -8.17
C GLU A 174 -17.80 3.78 -9.14
N GLU A 175 -17.61 4.81 -9.96
CA GLU A 175 -18.58 5.19 -11.02
C GLU A 175 -18.64 4.18 -12.18
N HIS A 176 -17.62 3.33 -12.33
CA HIS A 176 -17.49 2.33 -13.38
C HIS A 176 -17.90 0.90 -12.95
N GLN A 177 -18.51 0.73 -11.77
CA GLN A 177 -18.95 -0.55 -11.20
C GLN A 177 -20.47 -0.70 -11.14
#